data_AF-A0A257QDS9-F1
#
_entry.id   AF-A0A257QDS9-F1
#
_cell.length_a   1.000
_cell.length_b   1.000
_cell.length_c   1.000
_cell.angle_alpha   90.00
_cell.angle_beta   90.00
_cell.angle_gamma   90.00
#
_symmetry.space_group_name_H-M   'P 1'
#
loop_
_entity.id
_entity.type
_entity.pdbx_description
1 polymer ?
#
loop_
_entity_poly.entity_id
_entity_poly.type
_entity_poly.pdbx_seq_one_letter_code
_entity_poly.pdbx_strand_id
1 'polypeptide(L)'
;NAEVGFFLKDAFNEFSGAVRKQLRPLVSSEISDIQHMLLASPRLMAHTEPLRQALADMPNHLQGNSVLEALNFTGWQLLEQEDTEFMIDMIDTLKAK
;
A
#
# COMPACT_ATOMS: atom_id res chain seq x y z
N ASN A 1 24.90 -17.77 14.58
CA ASN A 1 25.09 -16.32 14.42
C ASN A 1 24.50 -15.89 13.09
N ALA A 2 23.74 -14.80 13.08
CA ALA A 2 23.26 -14.18 11.84
C ALA A 2 24.19 -13.00 11.51
N GLU A 3 24.65 -12.91 10.27
CA GLU A 3 25.52 -11.83 9.79
C GLU A 3 24.71 -10.68 9.19
N VAL A 4 23.45 -10.94 8.82
CA VAL A 4 22.50 -9.99 8.21
C VAL A 4 21.11 -10.23 8.81
N GLY A 5 20.33 -9.17 8.96
CA GLY A 5 18.93 -9.23 9.41
C GLY A 5 18.05 -8.26 8.63
N PHE A 6 16.75 -8.57 8.56
CA PHE A 6 15.72 -7.71 7.99
C PHE A 6 14.91 -7.08 9.12
N PHE A 7 14.67 -5.78 9.02
CA PHE A 7 13.90 -5.01 9.99
C PHE A 7 12.95 -4.08 9.24
N LEU A 8 11.77 -3.86 9.80
CA LEU A 8 10.94 -2.73 9.38
C LEU A 8 11.74 -1.45 9.61
N LYS A 9 11.70 -0.53 8.64
CA LYS A 9 12.44 0.74 8.72
C LYS A 9 12.11 1.50 10.00
N ASP A 10 10.84 1.51 10.39
CA ASP A 10 10.38 2.19 11.60
C ASP A 10 10.85 1.49 12.88
N ALA A 11 10.79 0.16 12.94
CA ALA A 11 11.34 -0.60 14.08
C ALA A 11 12.87 -0.39 14.22
N PHE A 12 13.61 -0.40 13.11
CA PHE A 12 15.03 -0.03 13.11
C PHE A 12 15.22 1.43 13.57
N ASN A 13 14.25 2.29 13.27
CA ASN A 13 14.24 3.68 13.71
C ASN A 13 14.05 3.88 15.20
N GLU A 14 13.39 2.94 15.86
CA GLU A 14 13.12 2.98 17.30
C GLU A 14 14.22 2.31 18.14
N PHE A 15 15.17 1.61 17.52
CA PHE A 15 16.29 1.02 18.25
C PHE A 15 17.09 2.08 19.02
N SER A 16 17.58 1.67 20.20
CA SER A 16 18.48 2.52 20.99
C SER A 16 19.73 2.89 20.19
N GLY A 17 20.30 4.06 20.46
CA GLY A 17 21.51 4.52 19.77
C GLY A 17 22.69 3.55 19.92
N ALA A 18 22.78 2.83 21.04
CA ALA A 18 23.81 1.82 21.27
C ALA A 18 23.66 0.60 20.35
N VAL A 19 22.44 0.13 20.14
CA VAL A 19 22.13 -0.99 19.23
C VAL A 19 22.33 -0.56 17.77
N ARG A 20 21.84 0.63 17.39
CA ARG A 20 22.00 1.17 16.03
C ARG A 20 23.46 1.32 15.61
N LYS A 21 24.34 1.74 16.51
CA LYS A 21 25.79 1.86 16.23
C LYS A 21 26.48 0.53 15.96
N GLN A 22 25.90 -0.58 16.41
CA GLN A 22 26.42 -1.92 16.15
C GLN A 22 25.92 -2.53 14.83
N LEU A 23 24.97 -1.85 14.16
CA LEU A 23 24.39 -2.29 12.91
C LEU A 23 24.78 -1.33 11.78
N ARG A 24 24.94 -1.86 10.58
CA ARG A 24 25.17 -1.06 9.36
C ARG A 24 24.04 -1.31 8.37
N PRO A 25 23.19 -0.31 8.06
CA PRO A 25 22.22 -0.43 6.97
C PRO A 25 22.95 -0.78 5.66
N LEU A 26 22.56 -1.88 5.02
CA LEU A 26 23.13 -2.30 3.73
C LEU A 26 22.21 -1.91 2.57
N VAL A 27 20.90 -2.10 2.76
CA VAL A 27 19.85 -1.71 1.83
C VAL A 27 18.69 -1.17 2.67
N SER A 28 18.11 -0.06 2.24
CA SER A 28 16.81 0.41 2.75
C SER A 28 15.86 0.37 1.57
N SER A 29 14.78 -0.40 1.69
CA SER A 29 13.73 -0.39 0.69
C SER A 29 12.95 0.93 0.79
N GLU A 30 12.70 1.57 -0.34
CA GLU A 30 11.71 2.65 -0.47
C GLU A 30 10.39 2.00 -0.92
N ILE A 31 9.78 1.22 -0.01
CA ILE A 31 8.45 0.66 -0.26
C ILE A 31 7.46 1.73 0.18
N SER A 32 7.33 2.76 -0.65
CA SER A 32 6.49 3.91 -0.32
C SER A 32 4.99 3.60 -0.43
N ASP A 33 4.59 2.49 -1.05
CA ASP A 33 3.20 2.34 -1.52
C ASP A 33 2.65 0.90 -1.42
N ILE A 34 2.76 0.23 -0.27
CA ILE A 34 1.79 -0.86 -0.02
C ILE A 34 0.46 -0.21 0.30
N GLN A 35 -0.31 0.07 -0.75
CA GLN A 35 -1.65 0.65 -0.64
C GLN A 35 -2.68 -0.46 -0.46
N HIS A 36 -3.76 -0.16 0.28
CA HIS A 36 -4.91 -1.05 0.33
C HIS A 36 -5.71 -0.93 -0.96
N MET A 37 -6.01 -2.06 -1.60
CA MET A 37 -6.82 -2.10 -2.82
C MET A 37 -8.23 -2.60 -2.55
N LEU A 38 -9.22 -1.98 -3.18
CA LEU A 38 -10.56 -2.53 -3.29
C LEU A 38 -10.69 -3.30 -4.60
N LEU A 39 -11.02 -4.59 -4.52
CA LEU A 39 -11.16 -5.47 -5.68
C LEU A 39 -12.64 -5.82 -5.89
N ALA A 40 -13.08 -5.79 -7.15
CA ALA A 40 -14.42 -6.21 -7.54
C ALA A 40 -14.39 -7.57 -8.24
N SER A 41 -15.34 -8.45 -7.90
CA SER A 41 -15.52 -9.72 -8.62
C SER A 41 -15.93 -9.45 -10.08
N PRO A 42 -15.52 -10.31 -11.05
CA PRO A 42 -16.03 -10.25 -12.42
C PRO A 42 -17.56 -10.26 -12.53
N ARG A 43 -18.26 -10.85 -11.55
CA ARG A 43 -19.74 -10.85 -11.48
C ARG A 43 -20.34 -9.47 -11.28
N LEU A 44 -19.55 -8.51 -10.81
CA LEU A 44 -19.97 -7.13 -10.55
C LEU A 44 -19.44 -6.15 -11.63
N MET A 45 -18.92 -6.63 -12.76
CA MET A 45 -18.32 -5.77 -13.80
C MET A 45 -19.21 -4.62 -14.25
N ALA A 46 -20.53 -4.85 -14.34
CA ALA A 46 -21.49 -3.81 -14.71
C ALA A 46 -21.60 -2.67 -13.68
N HIS A 47 -21.16 -2.91 -12.44
CA HIS A 47 -21.18 -1.94 -11.34
C HIS A 47 -19.81 -1.35 -11.01
N THR A 48 -18.73 -1.90 -11.59
CA THR A 48 -17.37 -1.46 -11.28
C THR A 48 -17.14 0.01 -11.60
N GLU A 49 -17.53 0.46 -12.80
CA GLU A 49 -17.31 1.86 -13.19
C GLU A 49 -18.16 2.86 -12.38
N PRO A 50 -19.48 2.63 -12.16
CA PRO A 50 -20.26 3.47 -11.24
C PRO A 50 -19.68 3.51 -9.82
N LEU A 51 -19.22 2.37 -9.29
CA LEU A 51 -18.62 2.30 -7.96
C LEU A 51 -17.30 3.07 -7.91
N ARG A 52 -16.46 2.92 -8.94
CA ARG A 52 -15.18 3.64 -9.09
C ARG A 52 -15.39 5.15 -9.05
N GLN A 53 -16.37 5.66 -9.81
CA GLN A 53 -16.71 7.08 -9.83
C GLN A 53 -17.23 7.57 -8.46
N ALA A 54 -18.14 6.80 -7.84
CA ALA A 54 -18.69 7.16 -6.54
C ALA A 54 -17.63 7.22 -5.43
N LEU A 55 -16.65 6.31 -5.46
CA LEU A 55 -15.53 6.28 -4.50
C LEU A 55 -14.59 7.47 -4.71
N ALA A 56 -14.21 7.77 -5.96
CA ALA A 56 -13.35 8.91 -6.28
C ALA A 56 -14.00 10.26 -5.91
N ASP A 57 -15.33 10.36 -6.03
CA ASP A 57 -16.09 11.57 -5.74
C ASP A 57 -16.43 11.75 -4.25
N MET A 58 -16.13 10.76 -3.37
CA MET A 58 -16.42 10.84 -1.93
C MET A 58 -15.97 12.14 -1.24
N PRO A 59 -14.77 12.71 -1.53
CA PRO A 59 -14.35 13.97 -0.93
C PRO A 59 -15.28 15.16 -1.24
N ASN A 60 -16.11 15.07 -2.29
CA ASN A 60 -17.02 16.13 -2.69
C ASN A 60 -18.40 16.05 -1.99
N HIS A 61 -18.64 15.02 -1.18
CA HIS A 61 -19.91 14.83 -0.45
C HIS A 61 -19.68 14.84 1.06
N LEU A 62 -20.59 15.47 1.82
CA LEU A 62 -20.50 15.51 3.29
C LEU A 62 -20.50 14.11 3.91
N GLN A 63 -21.34 13.19 3.41
CA GLN A 63 -21.37 11.80 3.87
C GLN A 63 -20.15 11.01 3.38
N GLY A 64 -19.57 11.36 2.23
CA GLY A 64 -18.35 10.72 1.74
C GLY A 64 -17.16 11.06 2.65
N ASN A 65 -17.02 12.33 3.05
CA ASN A 65 -15.97 12.76 3.97
C ASN A 65 -16.04 12.07 5.33
N SER A 66 -17.24 11.88 5.91
CA SER A 66 -17.37 11.19 7.19
C SER A 66 -16.96 9.71 7.12
N VAL A 67 -17.22 9.05 5.97
CA VAL A 67 -16.75 7.68 5.73
C VAL A 67 -15.23 7.63 5.56
N LEU A 68 -14.65 8.56 4.80
CA LEU A 68 -13.20 8.66 4.62
C LEU A 68 -12.48 8.90 5.96
N GLU A 69 -13.00 9.79 6.79
CA GLU A 69 -12.47 10.05 8.14
C GLU A 69 -12.51 8.79 9.03
N ALA A 70 -13.61 8.05 9.01
CA ALA A 70 -13.74 6.79 9.76
C ALA A 70 -12.74 5.71 9.31
N LEU A 71 -12.33 5.74 8.04
CA LEU A 71 -11.30 4.85 7.47
C LEU A 71 -9.88 5.41 7.63
N ASN A 72 -9.72 6.62 8.18
CA ASN A 72 -8.47 7.38 8.22
C ASN A 72 -7.86 7.58 6.81
N PHE A 73 -8.71 7.78 5.81
CA PHE A 73 -8.35 8.03 4.41
C PHE A 73 -8.62 9.50 4.07
N THR A 74 -7.81 10.05 3.16
CA THR A 74 -8.06 11.39 2.58
C THR A 74 -8.86 11.34 1.29
N GLY A 75 -8.93 10.16 0.65
CA GLY A 75 -9.64 9.92 -0.59
C GLY A 75 -9.25 8.58 -1.20
N TRP A 76 -9.91 8.23 -2.29
CA TRP A 76 -9.56 7.07 -3.11
C TRP A 76 -8.68 7.49 -4.27
N GLN A 77 -7.66 6.69 -4.56
CA GLN A 77 -6.88 6.81 -5.79
C GLN A 77 -7.41 5.82 -6.82
N LEU A 78 -7.59 6.30 -8.05
CA LEU A 78 -7.95 5.44 -9.16
C LEU A 78 -6.70 4.71 -9.64
N LEU A 79 -6.79 3.39 -9.68
CA LEU A 79 -5.74 2.55 -10.26
C LEU A 79 -5.88 2.54 -11.77
N GLU A 80 -4.76 2.73 -12.45
CA GLU A 80 -4.65 2.50 -13.87
C GLU A 80 -4.35 1.02 -14.15
N GLN A 81 -4.47 0.65 -15.43
CA GLN A 81 -4.13 -0.70 -15.87
C GLN A 81 -2.64 -0.99 -15.61
N GLU A 82 -1.76 -0.01 -15.90
CA GLU A 82 -0.32 -0.13 -15.69
C GLU A 82 0.03 -0.41 -14.22
N ASP A 83 -0.62 0.28 -13.27
CA ASP A 83 -0.44 0.03 -11.83
C ASP A 83 -0.75 -1.43 -11.48
N THR A 84 -1.84 -1.95 -12.05
CA THR A 84 -2.29 -3.33 -11.81
C THR A 84 -1.33 -4.34 -12.42
N GLU A 85 -0.82 -4.09 -13.63
CA GLU A 85 0.17 -4.93 -14.30
C GLU A 85 1.49 -4.97 -13.52
N PHE A 86 1.97 -3.82 -13.04
CA PHE A 86 3.16 -3.74 -12.19
C PHE A 86 3.01 -4.57 -10.91
N MET A 87 1.85 -4.52 -10.26
CA MET A 87 1.57 -5.33 -9.06
C MET A 87 1.55 -6.84 -9.36
N ILE A 88 1.02 -7.25 -10.51
CA ILE A 88 1.05 -8.64 -10.95
C ILE A 88 2.50 -9.09 -11.17
N ASP A 89 3.30 -8.31 -11.91
CA ASP A 89 4.71 -8.59 -12.18
C ASP A 89 5.54 -8.69 -10.90
N MET A 90 5.26 -7.83 -9.91
CA MET A 90 5.90 -7.90 -8.61
C MET A 90 5.58 -9.21 -7.90
N ILE A 91 4.30 -9.61 -7.85
CA ILE A 91 3.87 -10.87 -7.21
C ILE A 91 4.47 -12.08 -7.95
N ASP A 92 4.52 -12.07 -9.26
CA ASP A 92 5.08 -13.17 -10.05
C ASP A 92 6.61 -13.25 -9.88
N THR A 93 7.30 -12.12 -9.80
CA THR A 93 8.73 -12.05 -9.44
C THR A 93 8.99 -12.64 -8.05
N LEU A 94 8.11 -12.36 -7.08
CA LEU A 94 8.21 -12.91 -5.73
C LEU A 94 7.91 -14.41 -5.67
N LYS A 95 7.02 -14.93 -6.53
CA LYS A 95 6.69 -16.36 -6.63
C LYS A 95 7.71 -17.18 -7.42
N ALA A 96 8.46 -16.56 -8.34
CA ALA A 96 9.42 -17.25 -9.21
C ALA A 96 10.71 -17.74 -8.51
N LYS A 97 10.66 -17.93 -7.18
CA LYS A 97 11.70 -18.54 -6.37
C LYS A 97 11.17 -19.77 -5.63
#